data_AF-A0A3M0KZ97-F1
#
_entry.id   AF-A0A3M0KZ97-F1
#
_cell.length_a   1.000
_cell.length_b   1.000
_cell.length_c   1.000
_cell.angle_alpha   90.00
_cell.angle_beta   90.00
_cell.angle_gamma   90.00
#
_symmetry.space_group_name_H-M   'P 1'
#
loop_
_entity.id
_entity.type
_entity.pdbx_description
1 polymer ?
#
loop_
_entity_poly.entity_id
_entity_poly.type
_entity_poly.pdbx_seq_one_letter_code
_entity_poly.pdbx_strand_id
1 'polypeptide(L)'
;MPKNGGTERILFGHRPYWWVQETMIYPNQSSPCLEQFPITCETGPGSPSGHAMGSSCVWYVMVTAALSYTVRWKDKSAVTLHRLTWSFLWSMFWIIQISVCISRVFIATHFPHQVVLGVFAGILVAEAFEHTPAIQTASLRMYIKTNLFLFIFALGFYLSLKLLDIDLLWSVPKAKKWCANPDWINIDTTPFAGLVRNLGALFGLGLGINSEMFITSCKAADLKPLFSIIVTP
;
A
#
# COMPACT_ATOMS: atom_id res chain seq x y z
N MET A 1 -8.46 -16.57 -31.78
CA MET A 1 -7.29 -17.35 -31.32
C MET A 1 -7.20 -17.24 -29.80
N PRO A 2 -7.04 -18.36 -29.09
CA PRO A 2 -7.20 -18.44 -27.65
C PRO A 2 -5.96 -17.88 -26.96
N LYS A 3 -6.11 -16.92 -26.05
CA LYS A 3 -5.04 -16.53 -25.13
C LYS A 3 -5.54 -16.65 -23.71
N ASN A 4 -5.17 -17.76 -23.08
CA ASN A 4 -4.93 -17.94 -21.65
C ASN A 4 -5.63 -16.97 -20.68
N GLY A 5 -6.96 -17.10 -20.54
CA GLY A 5 -7.76 -16.32 -19.57
C GLY A 5 -7.45 -16.59 -18.09
N GLY A 6 -6.49 -17.47 -17.79
CA GLY A 6 -6.07 -17.81 -16.42
C GLY A 6 -4.88 -16.98 -15.91
N THR A 7 -3.88 -16.72 -16.74
CA THR A 7 -2.68 -15.95 -16.35
C THR A 7 -2.92 -14.44 -16.46
N GLU A 8 -3.78 -14.01 -17.40
CA GLU A 8 -4.16 -12.59 -17.53
C GLU A 8 -4.93 -12.09 -16.29
N ARG A 9 -5.75 -12.98 -15.71
CA ARG A 9 -6.48 -12.80 -14.44
C ARG A 9 -5.57 -12.44 -13.26
N ILE A 10 -4.38 -13.04 -13.21
CA ILE A 10 -3.46 -13.00 -12.07
C ILE A 10 -2.46 -11.85 -12.22
N LEU A 11 -2.01 -11.56 -13.44
CA LEU A 11 -0.97 -10.55 -13.68
C LEU A 11 -1.50 -9.14 -13.96
N PHE A 12 -2.61 -8.98 -14.68
CA PHE A 12 -2.97 -7.64 -15.19
C PHE A 12 -3.82 -6.81 -14.21
N GLY A 13 -4.32 -7.36 -13.11
CA GLY A 13 -5.02 -6.55 -12.11
C GLY A 13 -6.40 -6.05 -12.58
N HIS A 14 -7.16 -6.89 -13.29
CA HIS A 14 -8.55 -6.60 -13.64
C HIS A 14 -9.41 -6.36 -12.38
N ARG A 15 -10.38 -5.46 -12.49
CA ARG A 15 -11.42 -5.23 -11.47
C ARG A 15 -12.70 -6.01 -11.84
N PRO A 16 -13.41 -6.59 -10.86
CA PRO A 16 -14.61 -7.38 -11.11
C PRO A 16 -15.70 -6.72 -11.97
N TYR A 17 -15.94 -5.40 -11.82
CA TYR A 17 -17.05 -4.70 -12.48
C TYR A 17 -16.93 -4.57 -14.01
N TRP A 18 -15.71 -4.36 -14.54
CA TRP A 18 -15.49 -4.40 -15.99
C TRP A 18 -15.21 -5.82 -16.49
N TRP A 19 -14.68 -6.68 -15.62
CA TRP A 19 -14.34 -8.05 -15.97
C TRP A 19 -15.58 -8.86 -16.31
N VAL A 20 -16.65 -8.76 -15.51
CA VAL A 20 -17.90 -9.49 -15.74
C VAL A 20 -18.52 -9.19 -17.10
N GLN A 21 -18.33 -7.96 -17.60
CA GLN A 21 -18.87 -7.49 -18.89
C GLN A 21 -18.01 -7.95 -20.08
N GLU A 22 -16.71 -8.16 -19.87
CA GLU A 22 -15.77 -8.57 -20.93
C GLU A 22 -15.55 -10.09 -20.97
N THR A 23 -16.05 -10.84 -19.99
CA THR A 23 -15.90 -12.30 -19.97
C THR A 23 -16.91 -13.02 -20.85
N MET A 24 -16.41 -13.97 -21.63
CA MET A 24 -17.23 -14.88 -22.44
C MET A 24 -17.78 -16.07 -21.62
N ILE A 25 -17.76 -15.99 -20.29
CA ILE A 25 -18.12 -17.09 -19.38
C ILE A 25 -19.65 -17.21 -19.24
N TYR A 26 -20.38 -16.13 -19.53
CA TYR A 26 -21.84 -16.08 -19.49
C TYR A 26 -22.44 -15.79 -20.88
N PRO A 27 -22.26 -16.65 -21.90
CA PRO A 27 -22.77 -16.36 -23.24
C PRO A 27 -24.31 -16.49 -23.35
N ASN A 28 -24.96 -17.24 -22.44
CA ASN A 28 -26.40 -17.53 -22.46
C ASN A 28 -27.14 -17.14 -21.16
N GLN A 29 -26.48 -16.45 -20.23
CA GLN A 29 -27.09 -15.89 -19.03
C GLN A 29 -26.83 -14.38 -19.04
N SER A 30 -27.81 -13.58 -18.61
CA SER A 30 -27.57 -12.16 -18.38
C SER A 30 -26.38 -12.02 -17.43
N SER A 31 -25.34 -11.30 -17.87
CA SER A 31 -24.15 -11.04 -17.04
C SER A 31 -24.58 -10.56 -15.65
N PRO A 32 -24.00 -11.08 -14.56
CA PRO A 32 -24.43 -10.71 -13.22
C PRO A 32 -24.35 -9.19 -13.03
N CYS A 33 -25.47 -8.57 -12.66
CA CYS A 33 -25.53 -7.14 -12.37
C CYS A 33 -24.77 -6.89 -11.07
N LEU A 34 -23.59 -6.27 -11.16
CA LEU A 34 -22.83 -5.82 -10.01
C LEU A 34 -23.24 -4.39 -9.67
N GLU A 35 -23.72 -4.18 -8.45
CA GLU A 35 -23.96 -2.85 -7.89
C GLU A 35 -22.65 -2.06 -7.84
N GLN A 36 -22.63 -0.88 -8.46
CA GLN A 36 -21.47 0.01 -8.44
C GLN A 36 -21.71 1.17 -7.47
N PHE A 37 -20.72 1.42 -6.62
CA PHE A 37 -20.68 2.55 -5.70
C PHE A 37 -19.65 3.60 -6.16
N PRO A 38 -19.69 4.85 -5.66
CA PRO A 38 -18.72 5.89 -6.01
C PRO A 38 -17.24 5.50 -5.84
N ILE A 39 -16.94 4.59 -4.90
CA ILE A 39 -15.58 4.07 -4.65
C ILE A 39 -15.16 2.94 -5.60
N THR A 40 -16.06 2.47 -6.47
CA THR A 40 -15.84 1.30 -7.35
C THR A 40 -15.04 1.67 -8.60
N CYS A 41 -15.23 2.89 -9.10
CA CYS A 41 -14.65 3.37 -10.36
C CYS A 41 -13.27 4.03 -10.17
N GLU A 42 -12.38 3.35 -9.45
CA GLU A 42 -10.96 3.73 -9.40
C GLU A 42 -10.29 3.42 -10.76
N THR A 43 -9.39 4.31 -11.19
CA THR A 43 -8.74 4.28 -12.51
C THR A 43 -7.41 3.53 -12.53
N GLY A 44 -6.84 3.22 -11.35
CA GLY A 44 -5.64 2.41 -11.21
C GLY A 44 -5.90 0.90 -11.35
N PRO A 45 -4.87 0.10 -11.71
CA PRO A 45 -4.96 -1.36 -11.74
C PRO A 45 -5.27 -1.93 -10.35
N GLY A 46 -6.02 -3.02 -10.30
CA GLY A 46 -6.49 -3.64 -9.05
C GLY A 46 -5.46 -4.50 -8.32
N SER A 47 -4.28 -4.76 -8.89
CA SER A 47 -3.27 -5.65 -8.30
C SER A 47 -1.94 -4.93 -8.10
N PRO A 48 -1.33 -4.99 -6.90
CA PRO A 48 -1.93 -5.41 -5.62
C PRO A 48 -2.92 -4.36 -5.07
N SER A 49 -3.78 -4.74 -4.11
CA SER A 49 -4.66 -3.76 -3.48
C SER A 49 -3.87 -2.77 -2.63
N GLY A 50 -3.78 -1.52 -3.10
CA GLY A 50 -3.07 -0.44 -2.38
C GLY A 50 -3.64 -0.15 -0.99
N HIS A 51 -4.95 -0.38 -0.79
CA HIS A 51 -5.59 -0.23 0.52
C HIS A 51 -5.14 -1.31 1.51
N ALA A 52 -5.07 -2.57 1.07
CA ALA A 52 -4.58 -3.67 1.90
C ALA A 52 -3.07 -3.55 2.17
N MET A 53 -2.29 -3.14 1.16
CA MET A 53 -0.85 -2.91 1.27
C MET A 53 -0.52 -1.76 2.23
N GLY A 54 -1.18 -0.61 2.07
CA GLY A 54 -0.95 0.56 2.94
C GLY A 54 -1.37 0.28 4.39
N SER A 55 -2.55 -0.32 4.59
CA SER A 55 -3.05 -0.71 5.92
C SER A 55 -2.10 -1.70 6.61
N SER A 56 -1.67 -2.76 5.92
CA SER A 56 -0.72 -3.73 6.46
C SER A 56 0.62 -3.11 6.81
N CYS A 57 1.19 -2.28 5.93
CA CYS A 57 2.46 -1.60 6.22
C CYS A 57 2.40 -0.73 7.48
N VAL A 58 1.37 0.14 7.60
CA VAL A 58 1.27 1.08 8.73
C VAL A 58 1.01 0.34 10.03
N TRP A 59 0.04 -0.57 10.06
CA TRP A 59 -0.30 -1.31 11.27
C TRP A 59 0.83 -2.24 11.72
N TYR A 60 1.59 -2.81 10.78
CA TYR A 60 2.76 -3.63 11.13
C TYR A 60 3.79 -2.80 11.89
N VAL A 61 4.18 -1.63 11.35
CA VAL A 61 5.13 -0.71 12.01
C VAL A 61 4.62 -0.23 13.36
N MET A 62 3.32 0.06 13.49
CA MET A 62 2.74 0.47 14.77
C MET A 62 2.78 -0.65 15.82
N VAL A 63 2.48 -1.89 15.42
CA VAL A 63 2.50 -3.05 16.31
C VAL A 63 3.93 -3.40 16.74
N THR A 64 4.89 -3.45 15.82
CA THR A 64 6.29 -3.70 16.15
C THR A 64 6.85 -2.61 17.07
N ALA A 65 6.55 -1.34 16.79
CA ALA A 65 6.93 -0.23 17.65
C ALA A 65 6.35 -0.33 19.08
N ALA A 66 5.05 -0.63 19.20
CA ALA A 66 4.41 -0.77 20.50
C ALA A 66 4.99 -1.95 21.31
N LEU A 67 5.33 -3.05 20.63
CA LEU A 67 5.91 -4.22 21.27
C LEU A 67 7.33 -3.95 21.78
N SER A 68 8.16 -3.30 20.98
CA SER A 68 9.52 -2.88 21.37
C SER A 68 9.51 -1.96 22.61
N TYR A 69 8.48 -1.12 22.78
CA TYR A 69 8.31 -0.33 24.00
C TYR A 69 8.07 -1.21 25.24
N THR A 70 7.23 -2.24 25.12
CA THR A 70 6.90 -3.13 26.24
C THR A 70 8.08 -4.00 26.69
N VAL A 71 8.98 -4.36 25.78
CA VAL A 71 10.19 -5.16 26.07
C VAL A 71 11.20 -4.41 26.95
N ARG A 72 11.22 -3.07 26.92
CA ARG A 72 12.17 -2.26 27.73
C ARG A 72 11.96 -2.38 29.24
N TRP A 73 10.80 -2.85 29.70
CA TRP A 73 10.51 -3.04 31.11
C TRP A 73 10.96 -4.43 31.56
N LYS A 74 12.23 -4.56 31.95
CA LYS A 74 12.86 -5.82 32.37
C LYS A 74 12.42 -6.25 33.79
N ASP A 75 11.25 -6.87 33.91
CA ASP A 75 10.86 -7.57 35.15
C ASP A 75 10.27 -8.95 34.86
N LYS A 76 10.35 -9.91 35.79
CA LYS A 76 9.83 -11.29 35.57
C LYS A 76 8.31 -11.32 35.32
N SER A 77 7.58 -10.37 35.92
CA SER A 77 6.15 -10.12 35.64
C SER A 77 5.91 -9.59 34.21
N ALA A 78 6.89 -8.89 33.64
CA ALA A 78 6.81 -8.28 32.33
C ALA A 78 6.84 -9.30 31.18
N VAL A 79 7.35 -10.53 31.39
CA VAL A 79 7.35 -11.58 30.36
C VAL A 79 5.93 -12.04 30.04
N THR A 80 5.10 -12.25 31.07
CA THR A 80 3.68 -12.63 30.91
C THR A 80 2.89 -11.49 30.29
N LEU A 81 3.12 -10.25 30.77
CA LEU A 81 2.49 -9.06 30.20
C LEU A 81 2.88 -8.84 28.74
N HIS A 82 4.16 -8.98 28.39
CA HIS A 82 4.64 -8.90 27.01
C HIS A 82 3.97 -9.94 26.11
N ARG A 83 3.85 -11.20 26.56
CA ARG A 83 3.17 -12.25 25.78
C ARG A 83 1.69 -11.93 25.56
N LEU A 84 1.00 -11.42 26.57
CA LEU A 84 -0.39 -10.99 26.45
C LEU A 84 -0.53 -9.81 25.49
N THR A 85 0.36 -8.82 25.61
CA THR A 85 0.36 -7.62 24.75
C THR A 85 0.69 -7.98 23.30
N TRP A 86 1.65 -8.88 23.09
CA TRP A 86 1.97 -9.50 21.80
C TRP A 86 0.74 -10.17 21.19
N SER A 87 0.09 -11.06 21.94
CA SER A 87 -1.11 -11.75 21.46
C SER A 87 -2.23 -10.76 21.11
N PHE A 88 -2.44 -9.74 21.95
CA PHE A 88 -3.49 -8.75 21.76
C PHE A 88 -3.23 -7.88 20.52
N LEU A 89 -2.03 -7.31 20.38
CA LEU A 89 -1.69 -6.41 19.27
C LEU A 89 -1.70 -7.13 17.92
N TRP A 90 -1.17 -8.36 17.86
CA TRP A 90 -1.24 -9.17 16.63
C TRP A 90 -2.66 -9.62 16.30
N SER A 91 -3.49 -9.91 17.31
CA SER A 91 -4.91 -10.22 17.06
C SER A 91 -5.63 -9.00 16.48
N MET A 92 -5.40 -7.81 17.02
CA MET A 92 -5.98 -6.57 16.50
C MET A 92 -5.51 -6.28 15.07
N PHE A 93 -4.21 -6.48 14.78
CA PHE A 93 -3.68 -6.38 13.42
C PHE A 93 -4.46 -7.26 12.45
N TRP A 94 -4.61 -8.56 12.75
CA TRP A 94 -5.31 -9.49 11.86
C TRP A 94 -6.79 -9.17 11.71
N ILE A 95 -7.48 -8.76 12.79
CA ILE A 95 -8.88 -8.32 12.73
C ILE A 95 -9.03 -7.16 11.74
N ILE A 96 -8.19 -6.12 11.87
CA ILE A 96 -8.23 -4.95 11.00
C ILE A 96 -7.94 -5.35 9.54
N GLN A 97 -6.90 -6.17 9.30
CA GLN A 97 -6.60 -6.60 7.92
C GLN A 97 -7.72 -7.43 7.33
N ILE A 98 -8.31 -8.37 8.08
CA ILE A 98 -9.45 -9.16 7.61
C ILE A 98 -10.63 -8.24 7.27
N SER A 99 -10.94 -7.25 8.11
CA SER A 99 -12.00 -6.28 7.84
C SER A 99 -11.75 -5.47 6.55
N VAL A 100 -10.53 -4.95 6.36
CA VAL A 100 -10.15 -4.23 5.13
C VAL A 100 -10.24 -5.14 3.90
N CYS A 101 -9.78 -6.39 4.03
CA CYS A 101 -9.82 -7.37 2.96
C CYS A 101 -11.26 -7.69 2.54
N ILE A 102 -12.13 -7.99 3.51
CA ILE A 102 -13.54 -8.31 3.28
C ILE A 102 -14.24 -7.12 2.63
N SER A 103 -14.03 -5.91 3.13
CA SER A 103 -14.62 -4.69 2.56
C SER A 103 -14.30 -4.54 1.07
N ARG A 104 -13.05 -4.79 0.67
CA ARG A 104 -12.60 -4.65 -0.74
C ARG A 104 -13.13 -5.73 -1.66
N VAL A 105 -13.26 -6.95 -1.16
CA VAL A 105 -13.88 -8.07 -1.89
C VAL A 105 -15.40 -7.86 -2.01
N PHE A 106 -16.05 -7.39 -0.94
CA PHE A 106 -17.51 -7.18 -0.89
C PHE A 106 -17.99 -6.09 -1.85
N ILE A 107 -17.23 -4.99 -1.97
CA ILE A 107 -17.53 -3.90 -2.93
C ILE A 107 -17.09 -4.29 -4.36
N ALA A 108 -16.70 -5.55 -4.59
CA ALA A 108 -16.27 -6.06 -5.90
C ALA A 108 -15.17 -5.20 -6.56
N THR A 109 -14.30 -4.59 -5.75
CA THR A 109 -13.21 -3.72 -6.23
C THR A 109 -11.93 -4.50 -6.49
N HIS A 110 -11.74 -5.63 -5.80
CA HIS A 110 -10.55 -6.47 -5.89
C HIS A 110 -10.92 -7.94 -5.79
N PHE A 111 -10.14 -8.79 -6.45
CA PHE A 111 -10.22 -10.24 -6.25
C PHE A 111 -9.51 -10.65 -4.94
N PRO A 112 -9.92 -11.74 -4.27
CA PRO A 112 -9.33 -12.18 -3.01
C PRO A 112 -7.80 -12.32 -3.04
N HIS A 113 -7.26 -12.86 -4.14
CA HIS A 113 -5.81 -13.02 -4.30
C HIS A 113 -5.06 -11.68 -4.35
N GLN A 114 -5.62 -10.63 -4.98
CA GLN A 114 -5.00 -9.31 -5.09
C GLN A 114 -4.89 -8.61 -3.73
N VAL A 115 -5.89 -8.85 -2.89
CA VAL A 115 -5.94 -8.31 -1.54
C VAL A 115 -4.93 -9.04 -0.64
N VAL A 116 -4.88 -10.36 -0.71
CA VAL A 116 -3.88 -11.19 0.02
C VAL A 116 -2.46 -10.81 -0.39
N LEU A 117 -2.18 -10.69 -1.69
CA LEU A 117 -0.89 -10.22 -2.20
C LEU A 117 -0.56 -8.80 -1.71
N GLY A 118 -1.57 -7.93 -1.60
CA GLY A 118 -1.42 -6.60 -1.02
C GLY A 118 -0.97 -6.64 0.44
N VAL A 119 -1.58 -7.49 1.28
CA VAL A 119 -1.16 -7.65 2.69
C VAL A 119 0.28 -8.14 2.80
N PHE A 120 0.66 -9.15 2.02
CA PHE A 120 2.05 -9.64 2.03
C PHE A 120 3.05 -8.59 1.54
N ALA A 121 2.72 -7.85 0.48
CA ALA A 121 3.56 -6.77 -0.01
C ALA A 121 3.75 -5.67 1.03
N GLY A 122 2.70 -5.30 1.78
CA GLY A 122 2.80 -4.28 2.81
C GLY A 122 3.63 -4.72 4.02
N ILE A 123 3.52 -5.98 4.45
CA ILE A 123 4.38 -6.56 5.49
C ILE A 123 5.84 -6.58 5.03
N LEU A 124 6.11 -7.05 3.81
CA LEU A 124 7.47 -7.10 3.27
C LEU A 124 8.11 -5.70 3.18
N VAL A 125 7.33 -4.70 2.77
CA VAL A 125 7.78 -3.31 2.75
C VAL A 125 8.10 -2.82 4.16
N ALA A 126 7.21 -3.05 5.13
CA ALA A 126 7.45 -2.66 6.53
C ALA A 126 8.72 -3.31 7.10
N GLU A 127 8.90 -4.62 6.88
CA GLU A 127 10.07 -5.37 7.32
C GLU A 127 11.38 -4.84 6.69
N ALA A 128 11.34 -4.53 5.38
CA ALA A 128 12.49 -3.94 4.68
C ALA A 128 12.84 -2.55 5.22
N PHE A 129 11.85 -1.75 5.60
CA PHE A 129 12.07 -0.45 6.25
C PHE A 129 12.69 -0.61 7.64
N GLU A 130 12.23 -1.58 8.44
CA GLU A 130 12.76 -1.85 9.78
C GLU A 130 14.23 -2.31 9.73
N HIS A 131 14.58 -3.16 8.77
CA HIS A 131 15.96 -3.63 8.57
C HIS A 131 16.91 -2.61 7.93
N THR A 132 16.43 -1.43 7.53
CA THR A 132 17.25 -0.40 6.86
C THR A 132 17.40 0.86 7.75
N PRO A 133 18.25 0.84 8.80
CA PRO A 133 18.46 1.97 9.72
C PRO A 133 19.10 3.19 9.05
N ALA A 134 19.65 3.04 7.84
CA ALA A 134 20.28 4.10 7.07
C ALA A 134 19.32 5.22 6.63
N ILE A 135 18.01 4.97 6.63
CA ILE A 135 17.01 5.96 6.22
C ILE A 135 16.91 7.08 7.26
N GLN A 136 17.04 6.79 8.56
CA GLN A 136 16.84 7.79 9.61
C GLN A 136 18.06 8.69 9.89
N THR A 137 19.26 8.23 9.55
CA THR A 137 20.52 8.99 9.68
C THR A 137 20.94 9.68 8.38
N ALA A 138 20.14 9.52 7.31
CA ALA A 138 20.43 10.09 6.00
C ALA A 138 20.27 11.62 6.00
N SER A 139 21.29 12.32 5.50
CA SER A 139 21.22 13.77 5.27
C SER A 139 20.09 14.15 4.30
N LEU A 140 19.54 15.36 4.41
CA LEU A 140 18.54 15.91 3.47
C LEU A 140 18.94 15.76 2.00
N ARG A 141 20.24 15.90 1.68
CA ARG A 141 20.78 15.70 0.32
C ARG A 141 20.59 14.27 -0.18
N MET A 142 20.69 13.28 0.69
CA MET A 142 20.45 11.87 0.35
C MET A 142 18.97 11.63 0.10
N TYR A 143 18.07 12.20 0.91
CA TYR A 143 16.62 12.13 0.67
C TYR A 143 16.23 12.72 -0.70
N ILE A 144 16.76 13.90 -1.04
CA ILE A 144 16.51 14.53 -2.34
C ILE A 144 17.06 13.67 -3.48
N LYS A 145 18.29 13.13 -3.35
CA LYS A 145 18.88 12.24 -4.36
C LYS A 145 18.08 10.95 -4.54
N THR A 146 17.65 10.31 -3.46
CA THR A 146 16.84 9.09 -3.52
C THR A 146 15.47 9.37 -4.13
N ASN A 147 14.82 10.47 -3.77
CA ASN A 147 13.54 10.87 -4.36
C ASN A 147 13.66 11.14 -5.86
N LEU A 148 14.70 11.88 -6.27
CA LEU A 148 14.99 12.15 -7.67
C LEU A 148 15.32 10.86 -8.45
N PHE A 149 16.13 9.97 -7.86
CA PHE A 149 16.45 8.68 -8.44
C PHE A 149 15.20 7.82 -8.64
N LEU A 150 14.34 7.71 -7.62
CA LEU A 150 13.08 6.97 -7.71
C LEU A 150 12.14 7.57 -8.76
N PHE A 151 12.07 8.90 -8.86
CA PHE A 151 11.27 9.57 -9.88
C PHE A 151 11.79 9.30 -11.30
N ILE A 152 13.09 9.48 -11.54
CA ILE A 152 13.71 9.21 -12.84
C ILE A 152 13.58 7.73 -13.20
N PHE A 153 13.79 6.83 -12.24
CA PHE A 153 13.64 5.39 -12.44
C PHE A 153 12.20 5.02 -12.80
N ALA A 154 11.21 5.53 -12.05
CA ALA A 154 9.80 5.28 -12.34
C ALA A 154 9.37 5.85 -13.70
N LEU A 155 9.83 7.06 -14.04
CA LEU A 155 9.57 7.69 -15.34
C LEU A 155 10.25 6.92 -16.47
N GLY A 156 11.50 6.53 -16.31
CA GLY A 156 12.25 5.73 -17.27
C GLY A 156 11.63 4.37 -17.50
N PHE A 157 11.17 3.70 -16.43
CA PHE A 157 10.45 2.43 -16.51
C PHE A 157 9.11 2.59 -17.24
N TYR A 158 8.34 3.64 -16.94
CA TYR A 158 7.10 3.97 -17.65
C TYR A 158 7.34 4.18 -19.15
N LEU A 159 8.35 4.99 -19.51
CA LEU A 159 8.71 5.24 -20.91
C LEU A 159 9.19 3.98 -21.61
N SER A 160 9.95 3.12 -20.91
CA SER A 160 10.42 1.84 -21.45
C SER A 160 9.25 0.89 -21.74
N LEU A 161 8.27 0.80 -20.84
CA LEU A 161 7.07 -0.02 -21.06
C LEU A 161 6.21 0.55 -22.19
N LYS A 162 6.11 1.88 -22.29
CA LYS A 162 5.45 2.54 -23.42
C LYS A 162 6.15 2.26 -24.76
N LEU A 163 7.48 2.20 -24.79
CA LEU A 163 8.26 1.82 -25.98
C LEU A 163 8.07 0.35 -26.37
N LEU A 164 7.80 -0.52 -25.40
CA LEU A 164 7.46 -1.93 -25.62
C LEU A 164 5.97 -2.15 -25.94
N ASP A 165 5.21 -1.08 -26.19
CA ASP A 165 3.76 -1.09 -26.47
C ASP A 165 2.91 -1.68 -25.31
N ILE A 166 3.43 -1.63 -24.09
CA ILE A 166 2.72 -2.02 -22.86
C ILE A 166 2.17 -0.74 -22.21
N ASP A 167 0.88 -0.48 -22.42
CA ASP A 167 0.20 0.68 -21.82
C ASP A 167 -0.07 0.44 -20.32
N LEU A 168 0.54 1.24 -19.43
CA LEU A 168 0.23 1.21 -17.98
C LEU A 168 -1.13 1.84 -17.64
N LEU A 169 -1.64 2.70 -18.52
CA LEU A 169 -2.92 3.39 -18.35
C LEU A 169 -4.06 2.58 -18.98
N TRP A 170 -3.82 1.34 -19.40
CA TRP A 170 -4.82 0.44 -20.01
C TRP A 170 -6.11 0.28 -19.15
N SER A 171 -6.02 0.49 -17.83
CA SER A 171 -7.16 0.46 -16.91
C SER A 171 -8.06 1.69 -16.98
N VAL A 172 -7.52 2.86 -17.40
CA VAL A 172 -8.27 4.13 -17.51
C VAL A 172 -9.37 4.07 -18.58
N PRO A 173 -9.14 3.63 -19.83
CA PRO A 173 -10.21 3.53 -20.81
C PRO A 173 -11.25 2.46 -20.41
N LYS A 174 -10.85 1.40 -19.72
CA LYS A 174 -11.78 0.39 -19.19
C LYS A 174 -12.66 0.95 -18.07
N ALA A 175 -12.09 1.72 -17.14
CA ALA A 175 -12.83 2.43 -16.11
C ALA A 175 -13.85 3.40 -16.71
N LYS A 176 -13.43 4.22 -17.69
CA LYS A 176 -14.33 5.15 -18.41
C LYS A 176 -15.48 4.44 -19.15
N LYS A 177 -15.22 3.26 -19.71
CA LYS A 177 -16.20 2.52 -20.50
C LYS A 177 -17.26 1.83 -19.64
N TRP A 178 -16.87 1.28 -18.50
CA TRP A 178 -17.71 0.36 -17.73
C TRP A 178 -18.18 0.93 -16.38
N CYS A 179 -17.77 2.15 -16.02
CA CYS A 179 -18.29 2.84 -14.85
C CYS A 179 -19.74 3.30 -15.09
N ALA A 180 -20.62 3.07 -14.12
CA ALA A 180 -22.03 3.42 -14.21
C ALA A 180 -22.29 4.94 -14.20
N ASN A 181 -21.43 5.72 -13.54
CA ASN A 181 -21.53 7.18 -13.50
C ASN A 181 -20.16 7.81 -13.78
N PRO A 182 -20.03 8.69 -14.80
CA PRO A 182 -18.77 9.36 -15.11
C PRO A 182 -18.22 10.22 -13.96
N ASP A 183 -19.07 10.71 -13.06
CA ASP A 183 -18.65 11.51 -11.89
C ASP A 183 -17.93 10.68 -10.82
N TRP A 184 -18.03 9.34 -10.86
CA TRP A 184 -17.35 8.45 -9.92
C TRP A 184 -15.93 8.08 -10.36
N ILE A 185 -15.48 8.59 -11.52
CA ILE A 185 -14.16 8.29 -12.07
C ILE A 185 -13.09 9.05 -11.29
N ASN A 186 -12.40 8.34 -10.41
CA ASN A 186 -11.33 8.92 -9.58
C ASN A 186 -10.01 9.00 -10.37
N ILE A 187 -9.75 10.15 -11.00
CA ILE A 187 -8.51 10.43 -11.75
C ILE A 187 -7.29 10.45 -10.81
N ASP A 188 -7.48 10.78 -9.54
CA ASP A 188 -6.43 10.80 -8.52
C ASP A 188 -5.87 9.42 -8.18
N THR A 189 -6.55 8.35 -8.62
CA THR A 189 -6.09 6.96 -8.45
C THR A 189 -5.27 6.46 -9.64
N THR A 190 -4.95 7.33 -10.60
CA THR A 190 -4.03 6.97 -11.70
C THR A 190 -2.63 6.64 -11.15
N PRO A 191 -1.88 5.74 -11.80
CA PRO A 191 -0.52 5.40 -11.39
C PRO A 191 0.41 6.62 -11.26
N PHE A 192 0.23 7.61 -12.14
CA PHE A 192 1.00 8.86 -12.11
C PHE A 192 0.67 9.73 -10.89
N ALA A 193 -0.63 9.93 -10.59
CA ALA A 193 -1.04 10.67 -9.40
C ALA A 193 -0.54 9.99 -8.10
N GLY A 194 -0.59 8.64 -8.06
CA GLY A 194 -0.03 7.86 -6.97
C GLY A 194 1.49 8.06 -6.80
N LEU A 195 2.25 8.06 -7.90
CA LEU A 195 3.70 8.32 -7.89
C LEU A 195 4.02 9.70 -7.31
N VAL A 196 3.36 10.75 -7.81
CA VAL A 196 3.60 12.14 -7.35
C VAL A 196 3.27 12.28 -5.86
N ARG A 197 2.16 11.68 -5.40
CA ARG A 197 1.78 11.70 -3.98
C ARG A 197 2.83 11.00 -3.09
N ASN A 198 3.34 9.85 -3.50
CA ASN A 198 4.36 9.11 -2.75
C ASN A 198 5.69 9.86 -2.71
N LEU A 199 6.10 10.48 -3.81
CA LEU A 199 7.30 11.32 -3.86
C LEU A 199 7.14 12.57 -3.00
N GLY A 200 5.97 13.20 -3.03
CA GLY A 200 5.65 14.34 -2.16
C GLY A 200 5.71 13.96 -0.68
N ALA A 201 5.17 12.80 -0.30
CA ALA A 201 5.23 12.30 1.07
C ALA A 201 6.67 12.04 1.53
N LEU A 202 7.50 11.39 0.70
CA LEU A 202 8.92 11.17 1.00
C LEU A 202 9.72 12.47 1.12
N PHE A 203 9.43 13.43 0.25
CA PHE A 203 10.06 14.75 0.29
C PHE A 203 9.66 15.52 1.56
N GLY A 204 8.37 15.52 1.89
CA GLY A 204 7.84 16.12 3.12
C GLY A 204 8.42 15.49 4.39
N LEU A 205 8.55 14.16 4.41
CA LEU A 205 9.23 13.43 5.50
C LEU A 205 10.69 13.87 5.64
N GLY A 206 11.42 13.97 4.52
CA GLY A 206 12.81 14.45 4.50
C GLY A 206 12.95 15.86 5.07
N LEU A 207 12.05 16.78 4.71
CA LEU A 207 12.00 18.14 5.29
C LEU A 207 11.66 18.14 6.78
N GLY A 208 10.71 17.31 7.21
CA GLY A 208 10.28 17.21 8.59
C GLY A 208 11.40 16.76 9.52
N ILE A 209 12.10 15.68 9.17
CA ILE A 209 13.20 15.11 9.97
C ILE A 209 14.41 16.07 10.02
N ASN A 210 14.65 16.85 8.96
CA ASN A 210 15.77 17.80 8.92
C ASN A 210 15.39 19.21 9.41
N SER A 211 14.16 19.42 9.89
CA SER A 211 13.73 20.72 10.42
C SER A 211 14.38 21.02 11.77
N GLU A 212 14.71 22.29 12.02
CA GLU A 212 15.29 22.71 13.30
C GLU A 212 14.35 22.45 14.47
N MET A 213 13.02 22.51 14.27
CA MET A 213 12.03 22.15 15.27
C MET A 213 12.13 20.67 15.68
N PHE A 214 12.34 19.76 14.72
CA PHE A 214 12.50 18.33 15.01
C PHE A 214 13.80 18.06 15.78
N ILE A 215 14.91 18.64 15.31
CA ILE A 215 16.23 18.50 15.96
C ILE A 215 16.20 19.08 17.38
N THR A 216 15.53 20.22 17.57
CA THR A 216 15.39 20.86 18.87
C THR A 216 14.47 20.07 19.80
N SER A 217 13.39 19.47 19.29
CA SER A 217 12.50 18.59 20.07
C SER A 217 13.23 17.31 20.53
N CYS A 218 14.06 16.72 19.68
CA CYS A 218 14.91 15.58 20.04
C CYS A 218 16.02 15.93 21.06
N LYS A 219 16.41 17.20 21.15
CA LYS A 219 17.42 17.70 22.12
C LYS A 219 16.80 18.17 23.44
N ALA A 220 15.66 18.85 23.39
CA ALA A 220 14.95 19.41 24.56
C ALA A 220 14.26 18.32 25.37
N ALA A 221 13.90 17.24 24.71
CA ALA A 221 13.46 16.05 25.38
C ALA A 221 14.63 15.12 25.64
N ASP A 222 14.87 14.76 26.91
CA ASP A 222 15.43 13.44 27.23
C ASP A 222 14.39 12.32 26.89
N LEU A 223 13.58 12.50 25.84
CA LEU A 223 12.76 11.50 25.18
C LEU A 223 13.65 10.58 24.33
N LYS A 224 14.72 10.06 24.94
CA LYS A 224 15.35 8.81 24.48
C LYS A 224 14.35 7.66 24.27
N PRO A 225 13.15 7.54 24.88
CA PRO A 225 12.37 6.30 24.72
C PRO A 225 11.37 6.28 23.55
N LEU A 226 10.88 7.41 23.03
CA LEU A 226 9.81 7.36 22.00
C LEU A 226 10.37 7.11 20.59
N PHE A 227 11.60 7.58 20.30
CA PHE A 227 12.26 7.38 19.01
C PHE A 227 13.34 6.29 19.00
N SER A 228 13.85 5.86 20.16
CA SER A 228 14.71 4.67 20.26
C SER A 228 13.98 3.36 19.89
N ILE A 229 12.66 3.41 19.68
CA ILE A 229 11.85 2.29 19.21
C ILE A 229 12.06 2.03 17.71
N ILE A 230 12.59 3.00 16.95
CA ILE A 230 12.94 2.84 15.54
C ILE A 230 14.46 2.74 15.32
N VAL A 231 15.26 2.83 16.40
CA VAL A 231 16.71 2.90 16.33
C VAL A 231 17.31 1.71 17.08
N THR A 232 17.67 0.68 16.29
CA THR A 232 18.63 -0.41 16.57
C THR A 232 18.15 -1.57 17.48
N PRO A 233 18.74 -2.78 17.33
CA PRO A 233 18.08 -4.09 17.47
C PRO A 233 17.71 -4.51 18.89
#